data_AF-A0A2V9C0T5-F1
#
_entry.id   AF-A0A2V9C0T5-F1
#
_cell.length_a   1.000
_cell.length_b   1.000
_cell.length_c   1.000
_cell.angle_alpha   90.00
_cell.angle_beta   90.00
_cell.angle_gamma   90.00
#
_symmetry.space_group_name_H-M   'P 1'
#
loop_
_entity.id
_entity.type
_entity.pdbx_description
1 polymer ?
#
loop_
_entity_poly.entity_id
_entity_poly.type
_entity_poly.pdbx_seq_one_letter_code
_entity_poly.pdbx_strand_id
1 'polypeptide(L)' 'IECRGLSELGEDDDLAIHVVIAQLLAFFRCLEEGLLPDSPSEEGIINRVVEKFPLHAPS' A
#
# COMPACT_ATOMS: atom_id res chain seq x y z
N ILE A 1 11.54 10.70 11.24
CA ILE A 1 10.53 11.72 11.60
C ILE A 1 9.90 11.22 12.88
N GLU A 2 10.00 11.98 13.98
CA GLU A 2 9.46 11.58 15.28
C GLU A 2 8.29 12.51 15.60
N CYS A 3 7.07 11.99 15.60
CA CYS A 3 5.86 12.75 15.88
C CYS A 3 5.49 12.57 17.35
N ARG A 4 5.82 13.54 18.20
CA ARG A 4 5.60 13.44 19.66
C ARG A 4 4.13 13.28 20.05
N GLY A 5 3.20 13.82 19.28
CA GLY A 5 1.76 13.65 19.51
C GLY A 5 1.23 12.26 19.12
N LEU A 6 2.06 11.41 18.47
CA LEU A 6 1.64 10.09 18.03
C LEU A 6 1.50 9.12 19.20
N SER A 7 2.42 9.20 20.18
CA SER A 7 2.40 8.41 21.41
C SER A 7 1.25 8.77 22.37
N GLU A 8 0.50 9.83 22.08
CA GLU A 8 -0.67 10.27 22.86
C GLU A 8 -1.99 9.75 22.29
N LEU A 9 -1.95 9.09 21.12
CA LEU A 9 -3.11 8.54 20.44
C LEU A 9 -3.45 7.13 20.94
N GLY A 10 -4.71 6.72 20.75
CA GLY A 10 -5.07 5.31 20.88
C GLY A 10 -4.42 4.47 19.78
N GLU A 11 -4.27 3.17 20.02
CA GLU A 11 -3.57 2.24 19.10
C GLU A 11 -4.13 2.27 17.66
N ASP A 12 -5.45 2.37 17.51
CA ASP A 12 -6.11 2.44 16.19
C ASP A 12 -5.77 3.74 15.43
N ASP A 13 -5.72 4.87 16.14
CA ASP A 13 -5.42 6.19 15.56
C ASP A 13 -3.94 6.30 15.17
N ASP A 14 -3.04 5.73 15.98
CA ASP A 14 -1.61 5.61 15.70
C ASP A 14 -1.37 4.80 14.41
N LEU A 15 -2.03 3.63 14.30
CA LEU A 15 -1.93 2.78 13.12
C LEU A 15 -2.43 3.49 11.85
N ALA A 16 -3.55 4.21 11.94
CA ALA A 16 -4.10 4.93 10.80
C ALA A 16 -3.11 5.98 10.25
N ILE A 17 -2.42 6.71 11.12
CA ILE A 17 -1.41 7.68 10.71
C ILE A 17 -0.21 7.00 10.07
N HIS A 18 0.28 5.90 10.64
CA HIS A 18 1.36 5.12 10.05
C HIS A 18 1.01 4.64 8.63
N VAL A 19 -0.22 4.18 8.40
CA VAL A 19 -0.70 3.78 7.09
C VAL A 19 -0.71 4.95 6.11
N VAL A 20 -1.24 6.11 6.50
CA VAL A 20 -1.26 7.30 5.63
C VAL A 20 0.15 7.75 5.25
N ILE A 21 1.08 7.76 6.21
CA ILE A 21 2.48 8.09 5.95
C ILE A 21 3.09 7.10 4.95
N ALA A 22 2.88 5.79 5.15
CA ALA A 22 3.39 4.76 4.25
C ALA A 22 2.80 4.87 2.84
N GLN A 23 1.50 5.16 2.72
CA GLN A 23 0.82 5.39 1.44
C GLN A 23 1.41 6.59 0.68
N LEU A 24 1.64 7.71 1.36
CA LEU A 24 2.26 8.89 0.76
C LEU A 24 3.69 8.60 0.29
N LEU A 25 4.49 7.91 1.12
CA LEU A 25 5.85 7.51 0.74
C LEU A 25 5.86 6.61 -0.50
N ALA A 26 4.97 5.62 -0.56
CA ALA A 26 4.84 4.73 -1.72
C ALA A 26 4.38 5.49 -2.97
N PHE A 27 3.40 6.39 -2.84
CA PHE A 27 2.90 7.21 -3.94
C PHE A 27 4.00 8.08 -4.55
N PHE A 28 4.75 8.81 -3.73
CA PHE A 28 5.82 9.67 -4.22
C PHE A 28 7.01 8.88 -4.77
N ARG A 29 7.34 7.72 -4.17
CA ARG A 29 8.36 6.81 -4.74
C ARG A 29 7.94 6.33 -6.14
N CYS A 30 6.68 5.96 -6.32
CA CYS A 30 6.13 5.54 -7.61
C CYS A 30 6.29 6.63 -8.67
N LEU A 31 5.95 7.88 -8.33
CA LEU A 31 6.15 9.03 -9.21
C LEU A 31 7.64 9.31 -9.50
N GLU A 32 8.50 9.21 -8.49
CA GLU A 32 9.96 9.40 -8.63
C GLU A 32 10.58 8.37 -9.58
N GLU A 33 10.08 7.14 -9.57
CA GLU A 33 10.48 6.05 -10.47
C GLU A 33 9.89 6.18 -11.89
N GLY A 34 9.04 7.19 -12.14
CA GLY A 34 8.38 7.42 -13.43
C GLY A 34 7.23 6.45 -13.72
N LEU A 35 6.74 5.74 -12.69
CA LEU A 35 5.59 4.85 -12.78
C LEU A 35 4.27 5.63 -12.66
N LEU A 36 3.17 4.95 -12.96
CA LEU A 36 1.81 5.49 -12.83
C LEU A 36 1.16 4.95 -11.54
N PRO A 37 0.93 5.76 -10.49
CA PRO A 37 0.41 5.26 -9.20
C PRO A 37 -0.92 4.51 -9.28
N ASP A 38 -1.77 4.86 -10.25
CA ASP A 38 -3.06 4.19 -10.48
C ASP A 38 -2.91 2.84 -11.20
N SER A 39 -1.78 2.62 -11.90
CA SER A 39 -1.46 1.40 -12.64
C SER A 39 0.06 1.14 -12.68
N PRO A 40 0.68 0.84 -11.53
CA PRO A 40 2.15 0.84 -11.41
C PRO A 40 2.84 -0.37 -12.06
N SER A 41 2.07 -1.35 -12.54
CA SER A 41 2.55 -2.56 -13.23
C SER A 41 2.02 -2.57 -14.67
N GLU A 42 2.65 -1.79 -15.55
CA GLU A 42 2.26 -1.66 -16.97
C GLU A 42 2.29 -3.02 -17.70
N GLU A 43 3.27 -3.87 -17.39
CA GLU A 43 3.42 -5.20 -17.98
C GLU A 43 2.41 -6.23 -17.43
N GLY A 44 1.53 -5.84 -16.50
CA GLY A 44 0.48 -6.72 -15.96
C GLY A 44 0.99 -7.88 -15.09
N ILE A 45 2.25 -7.82 -14.61
CA ILE A 45 2.81 -8.81 -13.67
C ILE A 45 1.99 -8.87 -12.37
N ILE A 46 1.49 -7.71 -11.93
CA ILE A 46 0.57 -7.57 -10.80
C ILE A 46 -0.68 -6.81 -11.27
N ASN A 47 -1.85 -7.27 -10.83
CA ASN A 47 -3.14 -6.71 -11.20
C ASN A 47 -3.93 -6.27 -9.97
N ARG A 48 -4.73 -5.20 -10.12
CA ARG A 48 -5.65 -4.71 -9.06
C ARG A 48 -6.61 -5.81 -8.60
N VAL A 49 -7.05 -6.64 -9.53
CA VAL A 49 -7.82 -7.86 -9.24
C VAL A 49 -6.97 -9.02 -9.71
N VAL A 50 -6.71 -9.96 -8.80
CA VAL A 50 -6.04 -11.21 -9.15
C VAL A 50 -6.78 -11.87 -10.30
N GLU A 51 -6.03 -12.23 -11.34
CA GLU A 51 -6.56 -12.97 -12.48
C GLU A 51 -6.97 -14.39 -12.04
N LYS A 52 -7.25 -15.29 -13.00
CA LYS A 52 -7.72 -16.65 -12.68
C LYS A 52 -6.78 -17.36 -11.71
N PHE A 53 -7.19 -17.42 -10.45
CA PHE A 53 -6.46 -18.08 -9.38
C PHE A 53 -7.08 -19.45 -9.10
N PRO A 54 -6.36 -20.56 -9.35
CA PRO A 54 -6.90 -21.90 -9.14
C PRO A 54 -7.24 -22.13 -7.67
N LEU A 55 -8.51 -22.43 -7.38
CA LEU A 55 -8.94 -22.94 -6.08
C LEU A 55 -9.01 -24.45 -6.16
N HIS A 56 -8.20 -25.13 -5.36
CA HIS A 56 -8.23 -26.58 -5.24
C HIS A 56 -9.12 -26.96 -4.07
N ALA A 57 -10.19 -27.73 -4.34
CA ALA A 57 -10.96 -28.35 -3.28
C ALA A 57 -10.23 -29.63 -2.80
N PRO A 58 -10.28 -29.96 -1.50
CA PRO A 58 -9.86 -31.27 -1.03
C PRO A 58 -10.74 -32.34 -1.69
N SER A 59 -10.10 -33.40 -2.17
CA SER A 59 -10.73 -34.60 -2.73
C SER A 59 -11.51 -35.39 -1.69
#